data_AF-A0A8H6FPH5-F1
#
_entry.id   AF-A0A8H6FPH5-F1
#
_cell.length_a   1.000
_cell.length_b   1.000
_cell.length_c   1.000
_cell.angle_alpha   90.00
_cell.angle_beta   90.00
_cell.angle_gamma   90.00
#
_symmetry.space_group_name_H-M   'P 1'
#
loop_
_entity.id
_entity.type
_entity.pdbx_description
1 polymer ?
#
loop_
_entity_poly.entity_id
_entity_poly.type
_entity_poly.pdbx_seq_one_letter_code
_entity_poly.pdbx_strand_id
1 'polypeptide(L)'
;MMLGKRKAFQAVPPPRKKRKSASAIEEISFDFSAREDYLTGFHKRKLLRIKHAKEEAAKKDREDKLAARKILREGRKADLEKHVQAVNSMIREADGIASDSSGEGVEGEEEPWDGIKDNHDPLVDHEDEYMDDDRFTTVTVEAVDVSKDGLQKAIQDAENEGEASGTDRPDGKPQGTTALQGRTGSEKGKRVWTKEAPSGPRKRKKKFRYENKAERKATRYKERSGNKAKAKARRE
;
A
#
# COMPACT_ATOMS: atom_id res chain seq x y z
N MET A 1 43.06 25.16 -32.19
CA MET A 1 42.09 25.15 -31.07
C MET A 1 41.60 26.57 -30.84
N MET A 2 40.39 26.92 -31.30
CA MET A 2 39.83 28.26 -31.11
C MET A 2 38.97 28.28 -29.84
N LEU A 3 39.40 29.04 -28.83
CA LEU A 3 38.62 29.25 -27.60
C LEU A 3 37.48 30.24 -27.89
N GLY A 4 36.26 29.74 -27.91
CA GLY A 4 35.04 30.54 -28.01
C GLY A 4 34.85 31.44 -26.78
N LYS A 5 34.81 32.76 -27.00
CA LYS A 5 34.49 33.77 -25.98
C LYS A 5 33.04 33.56 -25.50
N ARG A 6 32.87 33.23 -24.21
CA ARG A 6 31.55 33.12 -23.58
C ARG A 6 30.98 34.53 -23.39
N LYS A 7 29.81 34.81 -23.97
CA LYS A 7 29.05 36.06 -23.73
C LYS A 7 28.73 36.16 -22.24
N ALA A 8 29.15 37.25 -21.60
CA ALA A 8 28.78 37.57 -20.23
C ALA A 8 27.27 37.78 -20.16
N PHE A 9 26.58 37.03 -19.28
CA PHE A 9 25.20 37.33 -18.92
C PHE A 9 25.18 38.69 -18.21
N GLN A 10 24.57 39.68 -18.84
CA GLN A 10 24.32 40.99 -18.25
C GLN A 10 23.50 40.77 -16.96
N ALA A 11 24.10 41.02 -15.80
CA ALA A 11 23.41 40.94 -14.52
C ALA A 11 22.37 42.06 -14.45
N VAL A 12 21.10 41.71 -14.66
CA VAL A 12 19.97 42.62 -14.43
C VAL A 12 19.98 43.00 -12.95
N PRO A 13 20.02 44.29 -12.60
CA PRO A 13 20.01 44.70 -11.20
C PRO A 13 18.70 44.22 -10.53
N PRO A 14 18.76 43.73 -9.28
CA PRO A 14 17.58 43.21 -8.61
C PRO A 14 16.51 44.30 -8.51
N PRO A 15 15.24 43.99 -8.80
CA PRO A 15 14.17 44.98 -8.78
C PRO A 15 14.08 45.61 -7.39
N ARG A 16 14.17 46.95 -7.35
CA ARG A 16 14.03 47.71 -6.11
C ARG A 16 12.62 47.48 -5.58
N LYS A 17 12.53 46.93 -4.36
CA LYS A 17 11.27 46.70 -3.65
C LYS A 17 10.59 48.05 -3.38
N LYS A 18 9.76 48.53 -4.32
CA LYS A 18 8.79 49.59 -4.03
C LYS A 18 7.85 49.02 -2.97
N ARG A 19 7.98 49.51 -1.74
CA ARG A 19 7.02 49.20 -0.67
C ARG A 19 5.68 49.74 -1.16
N LYS A 20 4.79 48.85 -1.59
CA LYS A 20 3.39 49.20 -1.82
C LYS A 20 2.83 49.56 -0.46
N SER A 21 2.77 50.85 -0.12
CA SER A 21 1.91 51.34 0.95
C SER A 21 0.48 51.16 0.43
N ALA A 22 -0.07 49.96 0.63
CA ALA A 22 -1.48 49.73 0.39
C ALA A 22 -2.25 50.73 1.25
N SER A 23 -3.21 51.40 0.61
CA SER A 23 -4.20 52.33 1.16
C SER A 23 -4.43 52.14 2.66
N ALA A 24 -4.23 53.20 3.43
CA ALA A 24 -4.73 53.28 4.80
C ALA A 24 -6.24 53.08 4.73
N ILE A 25 -6.72 51.93 5.20
CA ILE A 25 -8.14 51.60 5.20
C ILE A 25 -8.78 52.47 6.28
N GLU A 26 -9.70 53.35 5.90
CA GLU A 26 -10.32 54.33 6.80
C GLU A 26 -11.25 53.66 7.83
N GLU A 27 -11.88 52.54 7.49
CA GLU A 27 -12.72 51.75 8.39
C GLU A 27 -12.53 50.23 8.21
N ILE A 28 -12.35 49.52 9.33
CA ILE A 28 -12.23 48.06 9.35
C ILE A 28 -13.60 47.48 9.71
N SER A 29 -14.35 47.00 8.72
CA SER A 29 -15.59 46.25 8.96
C SER A 29 -15.26 44.82 9.39
N PHE A 30 -15.67 44.44 10.60
CA PHE A 30 -15.53 43.06 11.07
C PHE A 30 -16.77 42.24 10.69
N ASP A 31 -16.63 41.43 9.63
CA ASP A 31 -17.64 40.43 9.30
C ASP A 31 -17.48 39.21 10.22
N PHE A 32 -18.48 38.99 11.07
CA PHE A 32 -18.49 37.89 12.02
C PHE A 32 -18.54 36.53 11.32
N SER A 33 -19.16 36.43 10.15
CA SER A 33 -19.23 35.18 9.37
C SER A 33 -17.84 34.79 8.83
N ALA A 34 -17.11 35.76 8.28
CA ALA A 34 -15.72 35.58 7.84
C ALA A 34 -14.79 35.22 9.01
N ARG A 35 -15.06 35.76 10.21
CA ARG A 35 -14.31 35.41 11.43
C ARG A 35 -14.58 33.96 11.86
N GLU A 36 -15.83 33.52 11.85
CA GLU A 36 -16.20 32.12 12.15
C GLU A 36 -15.57 31.15 11.15
N ASP A 37 -15.55 31.51 9.87
CA ASP A 37 -14.87 30.75 8.82
C ASP A 37 -13.35 30.76 8.96
N TYR A 38 -12.76 31.86 9.41
CA TYR A 38 -11.33 31.93 9.69
C TYR A 38 -10.93 31.05 10.88
N LEU A 39 -11.74 31.06 11.96
CA LEU A 39 -11.51 30.27 13.16
C LEU A 39 -11.74 28.76 12.93
N THR A 40 -12.80 28.39 12.20
CA THR A 40 -13.10 26.98 11.85
C THR A 40 -12.33 26.50 10.62
N GLY A 41 -11.74 27.42 9.86
CA GLY A 41 -11.12 27.19 8.57
C GLY A 41 -9.90 26.27 8.62
N PHE A 42 -9.21 26.16 9.76
CA PHE A 42 -8.13 25.18 9.91
C PHE A 42 -8.64 23.74 9.81
N HIS A 43 -9.78 23.44 10.46
CA HIS A 43 -10.41 22.13 10.36
C HIS A 43 -10.94 21.89 8.94
N LYS A 44 -11.60 22.89 8.34
CA LYS A 44 -12.06 22.83 6.94
C LYS A 44 -10.90 22.55 5.97
N ARG A 45 -9.79 23.30 6.05
CA ARG A 45 -8.58 23.07 5.22
C ARG A 45 -7.96 21.71 5.48
N LYS A 46 -7.90 21.25 6.72
CA LYS A 46 -7.39 19.91 7.05
C LYS A 46 -8.25 18.83 6.41
N LEU A 47 -9.57 18.92 6.51
CA LEU A 47 -10.50 18.00 5.84
C LEU A 47 -10.36 18.07 4.32
N LEU A 48 -10.25 19.26 3.73
CA LEU A 48 -10.05 19.44 2.29
C LEU A 48 -8.76 18.78 1.82
N ARG A 49 -7.64 18.95 2.54
CA ARG A 49 -6.38 18.25 2.21
C ARG A 49 -6.52 16.73 2.31
N ILE A 50 -7.21 16.23 3.33
CA ILE A 50 -7.47 14.80 3.49
C ILE A 50 -8.33 14.27 2.33
N LYS A 51 -9.39 15.00 1.95
CA LYS A 51 -10.25 14.65 0.82
C LYS A 51 -9.47 14.66 -0.50
N HIS A 52 -8.71 15.72 -0.77
CA HIS A 52 -7.87 15.82 -1.96
C HIS A 52 -6.87 14.66 -2.05
N ALA A 53 -6.17 14.35 -0.96
CA ALA A 53 -5.23 13.23 -0.93
C ALA A 53 -5.91 11.87 -1.21
N LYS A 54 -7.15 11.68 -0.72
CA LYS A 54 -7.95 10.48 -1.02
C LYS A 54 -8.40 10.44 -2.48
N GLU A 55 -8.81 11.58 -3.03
CA GLU A 55 -9.24 11.68 -4.43
C GLU A 55 -8.07 11.43 -5.40
N GLU A 56 -6.88 11.98 -5.11
CA GLU A 56 -5.67 11.71 -5.89
C GLU A 56 -5.25 10.24 -5.85
N ALA A 57 -5.30 9.62 -4.66
CA ALA A 57 -5.04 8.18 -4.53
C ALA A 57 -6.04 7.35 -5.35
N ALA A 58 -7.33 7.67 -5.25
CA ALA A 58 -8.37 6.97 -6.02
C ALA A 58 -8.24 7.17 -7.54
N LYS A 59 -7.77 8.35 -7.99
CA LYS A 59 -7.48 8.59 -9.42
C LYS A 59 -6.31 7.74 -9.89
N LYS A 60 -5.20 7.72 -9.15
CA LYS A 60 -4.04 6.88 -9.48
C LYS A 60 -4.38 5.39 -9.50
N ASP A 61 -5.11 4.90 -8.51
CA ASP A 61 -5.53 3.49 -8.47
C ASP A 61 -6.39 3.10 -9.68
N ARG A 62 -7.21 4.03 -10.20
CA ARG A 62 -8.00 3.79 -11.43
C ARG A 62 -7.12 3.79 -12.67
N GLU A 63 -6.19 4.73 -12.77
CA GLU A 63 -5.21 4.79 -13.87
C GLU A 63 -4.35 3.53 -13.92
N ASP A 64 -3.85 3.07 -12.76
CA ASP A 64 -3.03 1.87 -12.64
C ASP A 64 -3.83 0.61 -13.04
N LYS A 65 -5.10 0.50 -12.62
CA LYS A 65 -5.99 -0.60 -13.04
C LYS A 65 -6.25 -0.59 -14.54
N LEU A 66 -6.44 0.58 -15.14
CA LEU A 66 -6.63 0.71 -16.59
C LEU A 66 -5.37 0.33 -17.36
N ALA A 67 -4.20 0.79 -16.89
CA ALA A 67 -2.90 0.45 -17.46
C ALA A 67 -2.65 -1.06 -17.37
N ALA A 68 -2.88 -1.68 -16.22
CA ALA A 68 -2.74 -3.13 -16.04
C ALA A 68 -3.66 -3.92 -16.99
N ARG A 69 -4.92 -3.50 -17.14
CA ARG A 69 -5.85 -4.13 -18.09
C ARG A 69 -5.39 -3.96 -19.54
N LYS A 70 -4.83 -2.81 -19.89
CA LYS A 70 -4.28 -2.56 -21.22
C LYS A 70 -3.10 -3.50 -21.51
N ILE A 71 -2.16 -3.63 -20.56
CA ILE A 71 -1.02 -4.55 -20.67
C ILE A 71 -1.51 -6.00 -20.87
N LEU A 72 -2.51 -6.46 -20.10
CA LEU A 72 -3.06 -7.81 -20.25
C LEU A 72 -3.70 -8.03 -21.63
N ARG A 73 -4.43 -7.02 -22.16
CA ARG A 73 -5.03 -7.10 -23.49
C ARG A 73 -3.97 -7.12 -24.59
N GLU A 74 -2.93 -6.30 -24.46
CA GLU A 74 -1.81 -6.25 -25.40
C GLU A 74 -1.01 -7.56 -25.38
N GLY A 75 -0.77 -8.13 -24.19
CA GLY A 75 -0.15 -9.44 -24.03
C GLY A 75 -0.94 -10.53 -24.74
N ARG A 76 -2.25 -10.64 -24.46
CA ARG A 76 -3.12 -11.61 -25.15
C ARG A 76 -3.12 -11.43 -26.66
N LYS A 77 -3.17 -10.19 -27.15
CA LYS A 77 -3.13 -9.91 -28.59
C LYS A 77 -1.81 -10.36 -29.21
N ALA A 78 -0.68 -10.06 -28.57
CA ALA A 78 0.64 -10.46 -29.04
C ALA A 78 0.80 -11.99 -29.04
N ASP A 79 0.27 -12.68 -28.03
CA ASP A 79 0.34 -14.14 -27.95
C ASP A 79 -0.54 -14.81 -29.01
N LEU A 80 -1.73 -14.26 -29.28
CA LEU A 80 -2.57 -14.69 -30.41
C LEU A 80 -1.86 -14.46 -31.75
N GLU A 81 -1.21 -13.31 -31.94
CA GLU A 81 -0.47 -13.01 -33.17
C GLU A 81 0.70 -13.97 -33.37
N LYS A 82 1.49 -14.25 -32.33
CA LYS A 82 2.56 -15.25 -32.36
C LYS A 82 2.02 -16.64 -32.68
N HIS A 83 0.90 -17.02 -32.08
CA HIS A 83 0.28 -18.33 -32.33
C HIS A 83 -0.17 -18.46 -33.78
N VAL A 84 -0.86 -17.45 -34.34
CA VAL A 84 -1.25 -17.44 -35.75
C VAL A 84 -0.02 -17.47 -36.66
N GLN A 85 1.04 -16.72 -36.34
CA GLN A 85 2.29 -16.76 -37.09
C GLN A 85 2.94 -18.16 -37.05
N ALA A 86 2.95 -18.82 -35.89
CA ALA A 86 3.48 -20.18 -35.72
C ALA A 86 2.66 -21.24 -36.48
N VAL A 87 1.33 -21.15 -36.43
CA VAL A 87 0.45 -22.05 -37.22
C VAL A 87 0.67 -21.82 -38.71
N ASN A 88 0.71 -20.56 -39.15
CA ASN A 88 0.96 -20.23 -40.55
C ASN A 88 2.36 -20.66 -41.03
N SER A 89 3.38 -20.64 -40.16
CA SER A 89 4.70 -21.17 -40.52
C SER A 89 4.67 -22.69 -40.62
N MET A 90 4.02 -23.40 -39.69
CA MET A 90 3.85 -24.86 -39.77
C MET A 90 3.09 -25.28 -41.02
N ILE A 91 2.01 -24.57 -41.40
CA ILE A 91 1.28 -24.84 -42.64
C ILE A 91 2.17 -24.59 -43.85
N ARG A 92 2.94 -23.49 -43.90
CA ARG A 92 3.86 -23.24 -45.02
C ARG A 92 4.98 -24.26 -45.10
N GLU A 93 5.49 -24.74 -43.97
CA GLU A 93 6.48 -25.82 -43.90
C GLU A 93 5.85 -27.13 -44.39
N ALA A 94 4.61 -27.44 -43.99
CA ALA A 94 3.88 -28.62 -44.43
C ALA A 94 3.49 -28.56 -45.92
N ASP A 95 2.99 -27.43 -46.42
CA ASP A 95 2.67 -27.21 -47.84
C ASP A 95 3.94 -27.23 -48.71
N GLY A 96 5.04 -26.69 -48.19
CA GLY A 96 6.36 -26.77 -48.81
C GLY A 96 6.91 -28.21 -48.90
N ILE A 97 6.43 -29.11 -48.04
CA ILE A 97 6.73 -30.55 -48.06
C ILE A 97 5.68 -31.32 -48.90
N ALA A 98 4.42 -30.88 -48.92
CA ALA A 98 3.32 -31.51 -49.66
C ALA A 98 3.36 -31.23 -51.17
N SER A 99 4.08 -30.19 -51.62
CA SER A 99 4.28 -29.95 -53.06
C SER A 99 5.12 -31.03 -53.78
N ASP A 100 5.71 -31.99 -53.05
CA ASP A 100 6.38 -33.18 -53.62
C ASP A 100 5.63 -34.50 -53.29
N SER A 101 4.46 -34.43 -52.64
CA SER A 101 3.66 -35.61 -52.32
C SER A 101 2.20 -35.37 -52.65
N SER A 102 1.88 -35.60 -53.93
CA SER A 102 0.53 -35.65 -54.43
C SER A 102 -0.21 -36.85 -53.84
N GLY A 103 -1.31 -36.58 -53.11
CA GLY A 103 -2.44 -37.51 -52.96
C GLY A 103 -2.52 -38.29 -51.64
N GLU A 104 -3.44 -37.87 -50.77
CA GLU A 104 -4.59 -38.71 -50.36
C GLU A 104 -5.56 -37.84 -49.55
N GLY A 105 -6.76 -37.65 -50.08
CA GLY A 105 -7.86 -37.04 -49.35
C GLY A 105 -8.38 -38.05 -48.32
N VAL A 106 -8.10 -37.80 -47.05
CA VAL A 106 -8.74 -38.52 -45.95
C VAL A 106 -10.09 -37.86 -45.72
N GLU A 107 -11.15 -38.49 -46.23
CA GLU A 107 -12.53 -38.27 -45.79
C GLU A 107 -12.60 -38.60 -44.28
N GLY A 108 -12.54 -37.56 -43.46
CA GLY A 108 -12.79 -37.67 -42.03
C GLY A 108 -14.30 -37.77 -41.82
N GLU A 109 -14.76 -38.94 -41.39
CA GLU A 109 -16.11 -39.12 -40.87
C GLU A 109 -16.36 -38.07 -39.76
N GLU A 110 -17.38 -37.23 -39.97
CA GLU A 110 -17.81 -36.22 -39.01
C GLU A 110 -18.45 -36.93 -37.80
N GLU A 111 -17.64 -37.28 -36.81
CA GLU A 111 -18.15 -37.73 -35.51
C GLU A 111 -19.04 -36.62 -34.91
N PRO A 112 -20.34 -36.89 -34.67
CA PRO A 112 -21.21 -35.93 -34.03
C PRO A 112 -20.68 -35.68 -32.62
N TRP A 113 -20.38 -34.41 -32.31
CA TRP A 113 -19.92 -33.97 -31.00
C TRP A 113 -20.88 -34.44 -29.90
N ASP A 114 -20.52 -35.52 -29.22
CA ASP A 114 -21.16 -36.03 -28.03
C ASP A 114 -20.89 -34.98 -26.93
N GLY A 115 -21.92 -34.19 -26.61
CA GLY A 115 -21.78 -33.00 -25.74
C GLY A 115 -21.05 -33.30 -24.43
N ILE A 116 -20.52 -32.25 -23.78
CA ILE A 116 -19.76 -32.37 -22.52
C ILE A 116 -20.51 -33.29 -21.55
N LYS A 117 -20.00 -34.51 -21.39
CA LYS A 117 -20.47 -35.44 -20.36
C LYS A 117 -20.17 -34.78 -19.03
N ASP A 118 -21.23 -34.32 -18.36
CA ASP A 118 -21.19 -33.84 -16.98
C ASP A 118 -20.94 -35.06 -16.08
N ASN A 119 -19.71 -35.57 -16.15
CA ASN A 119 -19.18 -36.47 -15.14
C ASN A 119 -18.95 -35.58 -13.92
N HIS A 120 -20.00 -35.37 -13.14
CA HIS A 120 -19.91 -34.81 -11.80
C HIS A 120 -19.19 -35.85 -10.93
N ASP A 121 -17.88 -35.97 -11.11
CA ASP A 121 -17.02 -36.62 -10.13
C ASP A 121 -17.35 -35.99 -8.78
N PRO A 122 -17.67 -36.79 -7.74
CA PRO A 122 -18.00 -36.24 -6.43
C PRO A 122 -16.83 -35.36 -6.01
N LEU A 123 -17.12 -34.08 -5.77
CA LEU A 123 -16.16 -33.06 -5.39
C LEU A 123 -15.51 -33.52 -4.08
N VAL A 124 -14.35 -34.17 -4.18
CA VAL A 124 -13.63 -34.70 -3.01
C VAL A 124 -13.08 -33.49 -2.27
N ASP A 125 -13.48 -33.35 -1.00
CA ASP A 125 -12.89 -32.40 -0.07
C ASP A 125 -11.37 -32.70 -0.03
N HIS A 126 -10.57 -31.80 -0.60
CA HIS A 126 -9.12 -31.94 -0.63
C HIS A 126 -8.49 -30.88 0.27
N GLU A 127 -7.49 -31.30 1.02
CA GLU A 127 -6.69 -30.45 1.90
C GLU A 127 -5.36 -30.17 1.20
N ASP A 128 -5.16 -28.93 0.74
CA ASP A 128 -3.90 -28.53 0.13
C ASP A 128 -3.02 -27.82 1.18
N GLU A 129 -1.81 -28.37 1.39
CA GLU A 129 -0.81 -27.78 2.27
C GLU A 129 0.00 -26.71 1.52
N TYR A 130 -0.24 -25.44 1.83
CA TYR A 130 0.61 -24.34 1.34
C TYR A 130 1.73 -24.05 2.34
N MET A 131 2.98 -24.24 1.88
CA MET A 131 4.17 -23.80 2.60
C MET A 131 4.65 -22.46 2.06
N ASP A 132 4.39 -21.38 2.80
CA ASP A 132 5.18 -20.16 2.68
C ASP A 132 6.35 -20.26 3.66
N ASP A 133 7.55 -19.83 3.27
CA ASP A 133 8.85 -19.97 3.98
C ASP A 133 8.87 -19.61 5.49
N ASP A 134 7.80 -18.99 6.02
CA ASP A 134 7.67 -18.56 7.41
C ASP A 134 6.30 -18.89 8.06
N ARG A 135 5.33 -19.51 7.35
CA ARG A 135 3.97 -19.80 7.86
C ARG A 135 3.34 -21.04 7.21
N PHE A 136 2.87 -21.95 8.06
CA PHE A 136 2.00 -23.06 7.64
C PHE A 136 0.54 -22.66 7.80
N THR A 137 -0.19 -22.64 6.69
CA THR A 137 -1.65 -22.46 6.68
C THR A 137 -2.27 -23.53 5.82
N THR A 138 -3.17 -24.33 6.39
CA THR A 138 -3.98 -25.30 5.66
C THR A 138 -5.27 -24.62 5.18
N VAL A 139 -5.61 -24.83 3.91
CA VAL A 139 -6.87 -24.36 3.32
C VAL A 139 -7.70 -25.59 2.99
N THR A 140 -8.88 -25.70 3.59
CA THR A 140 -9.85 -26.78 3.31
C THR A 140 -10.87 -26.29 2.30
N VAL A 141 -11.01 -27.00 1.19
CA VAL A 141 -12.06 -26.74 0.19
C VAL A 141 -13.21 -27.69 0.47
N GLU A 142 -14.30 -27.17 1.03
CA GLU A 142 -15.52 -27.94 1.28
C GLU A 142 -16.53 -27.76 0.14
N ALA A 143 -17.18 -28.85 -0.28
CA ALA A 143 -18.28 -28.79 -1.23
C ALA A 143 -19.51 -28.08 -0.63
N VAL A 144 -20.02 -27.07 -1.34
CA VAL A 144 -21.22 -26.31 -0.98
C VAL A 144 -22.21 -26.32 -2.14
N ASP A 145 -23.48 -26.60 -1.85
CA ASP A 145 -24.53 -26.63 -2.87
C ASP A 145 -25.16 -25.24 -3.01
N VAL A 146 -25.27 -24.75 -4.25
CA VAL A 146 -25.75 -23.40 -4.56
C VAL A 146 -27.20 -23.49 -5.02
N SER A 147 -28.12 -23.45 -4.06
CA SER A 147 -29.57 -23.43 -4.34
C SER A 147 -30.09 -22.00 -4.50
N LYS A 148 -31.28 -21.85 -5.11
CA LYS A 148 -31.97 -20.56 -5.28
C LYS A 148 -32.20 -19.80 -3.95
N ASP A 149 -32.25 -20.54 -2.84
CA ASP A 149 -32.41 -20.02 -1.47
C ASP A 149 -31.08 -19.73 -0.75
N GLY A 150 -29.93 -19.92 -1.42
CA GLY A 150 -28.61 -19.59 -0.89
C GLY A 150 -27.61 -20.75 -0.91
N LEU A 151 -26.41 -20.48 -0.38
CA LEU A 151 -25.31 -21.43 -0.27
C LEU A 151 -25.57 -22.34 0.95
N GLN A 152 -25.87 -23.61 0.70
CA GLN A 152 -26.11 -24.60 1.75
C GLN A 152 -24.90 -25.53 1.82
N LYS A 153 -24.27 -25.62 3.00
CA LYS A 153 -23.27 -26.66 3.27
C LYS A 153 -24.00 -28.00 3.20
N ALA A 154 -23.52 -28.93 2.38
CA ALA A 154 -24.06 -30.27 2.35
C ALA A 154 -23.73 -30.94 3.69
N ILE A 155 -24.68 -30.89 4.62
CA ILE A 155 -24.56 -31.56 5.93
C ILE A 155 -24.74 -33.05 5.65
N GLN A 156 -23.63 -33.79 5.59
CA GLN A 156 -23.65 -35.19 5.97
C GLN A 156 -23.56 -35.25 7.49
N ASP A 157 -24.52 -35.95 8.08
CA ASP A 157 -24.78 -36.05 9.51
C ASP A 157 -23.55 -36.44 10.33
N ALA A 158 -23.14 -35.56 11.25
CA ALA A 158 -22.51 -35.90 12.53
C ALA A 158 -22.42 -34.64 13.42
N GLU A 159 -23.47 -34.44 14.22
CA GLU A 159 -23.39 -34.07 15.63
C GLU A 159 -22.13 -33.27 16.10
N ASN A 160 -22.22 -31.94 16.21
CA ASN A 160 -21.67 -31.24 17.37
C ASN A 160 -22.25 -29.83 17.52
N GLU A 161 -22.84 -29.59 18.67
CA GLU A 161 -23.39 -28.33 19.14
C GLU A 161 -22.28 -27.30 19.43
N GLY A 162 -22.57 -26.00 19.30
CA GLY A 162 -21.57 -24.99 19.66
C GLY A 162 -21.89 -23.55 19.25
N GLU A 163 -23.02 -23.06 19.72
CA GLU A 163 -23.42 -21.65 19.80
C GLU A 163 -22.27 -20.68 20.17
N ALA A 164 -22.18 -19.52 19.52
CA ALA A 164 -22.25 -18.19 20.18
C ALA A 164 -21.68 -17.05 19.31
N SER A 165 -22.62 -16.26 18.80
CA SER A 165 -22.44 -14.86 18.40
C SER A 165 -21.95 -14.00 19.57
N GLY A 166 -21.08 -13.03 19.32
CA GLY A 166 -20.68 -12.05 20.34
C GLY A 166 -19.91 -10.86 19.80
N THR A 167 -20.65 -9.87 19.31
CA THR A 167 -20.21 -8.47 19.19
C THR A 167 -19.74 -7.94 20.54
N ASP A 168 -18.62 -7.22 20.61
CA ASP A 168 -18.58 -5.90 21.27
C ASP A 168 -17.19 -5.22 21.19
N ARG A 169 -17.21 -3.97 20.69
CA ARG A 169 -16.15 -2.97 20.91
C ARG A 169 -16.37 -2.34 22.28
N PRO A 170 -15.30 -1.84 22.92
CA PRO A 170 -15.43 -0.48 23.43
C PRO A 170 -14.23 0.41 23.11
N ASP A 171 -14.56 1.59 22.58
CA ASP A 171 -13.76 2.80 22.67
C ASP A 171 -13.67 3.27 24.12
N GLY A 172 -12.47 3.68 24.56
CA GLY A 172 -12.28 4.25 25.90
C GLY A 172 -11.00 5.08 25.98
N LYS A 173 -11.13 6.41 25.87
CA LYS A 173 -10.12 7.38 26.32
C LYS A 173 -9.98 7.32 27.84
N PRO A 174 -8.81 7.71 28.37
CA PRO A 174 -8.86 8.74 29.40
C PRO A 174 -7.88 9.90 29.17
N GLN A 175 -8.36 11.10 29.47
CA GLN A 175 -7.57 12.27 29.85
C GLN A 175 -7.08 12.10 31.30
N GLY A 176 -5.96 12.72 31.67
CA GLY A 176 -5.43 12.75 33.04
C GLY A 176 -3.91 12.97 33.04
N THR A 177 -3.45 14.23 32.92
CA THR A 177 -2.95 15.07 34.02
C THR A 177 -1.58 14.66 34.60
N THR A 178 -0.66 15.63 34.54
CA THR A 178 0.38 15.95 35.54
C THR A 178 1.38 14.87 35.93
N ALA A 179 2.65 15.07 35.56
CA ALA A 179 3.68 15.53 36.51
C ALA A 179 5.08 15.24 35.96
N LEU A 180 5.88 16.31 35.91
CA LEU A 180 7.33 16.22 35.92
C LEU A 180 7.80 15.37 37.09
N GLN A 181 8.63 14.35 36.84
CA GLN A 181 9.68 13.98 37.78
C GLN A 181 10.77 13.18 37.06
N GLY A 182 11.99 13.70 37.20
CA GLY A 182 13.18 13.23 36.53
C GLY A 182 13.61 11.86 37.02
N ARG A 183 14.06 11.04 36.07
CA ARG A 183 14.81 9.82 36.37
C ARG A 183 16.26 10.18 36.68
N THR A 184 16.60 10.11 37.96
CA THR A 184 17.94 9.76 38.43
C THR A 184 18.20 8.30 38.08
N GLY A 185 19.31 8.02 37.38
CA GLY A 185 19.69 6.66 37.02
C GLY A 185 20.71 6.61 35.89
N SER A 186 21.91 7.10 36.16
CA SER A 186 23.11 6.73 35.42
C SER A 186 24.31 6.95 36.31
N GLU A 187 24.97 5.87 36.70
CA GLU A 187 26.32 5.78 37.28
C GLU A 187 27.37 6.32 36.31
N LYS A 188 27.28 7.61 36.00
CA LYS A 188 28.35 8.42 35.46
C LYS A 188 28.32 9.69 36.25
N GLY A 189 29.33 9.89 37.09
CA GLY A 189 29.41 10.97 38.07
C GLY A 189 28.86 12.28 37.50
N LYS A 190 27.91 12.89 38.23
CA LYS A 190 27.48 14.25 37.95
C LYS A 190 28.74 15.11 38.03
N ARG A 191 29.12 15.72 36.90
CA ARG A 191 30.30 16.56 36.81
C ARG A 191 30.13 17.72 37.78
N VAL A 192 31.00 17.82 38.78
CA VAL A 192 31.11 19.00 39.65
C VAL A 192 31.37 20.20 38.74
N TRP A 193 30.54 21.23 38.86
CA TRP A 193 30.70 22.46 38.08
C TRP A 193 31.88 23.25 38.64
N THR A 194 33.07 22.97 38.13
CA THR A 194 34.26 23.80 38.35
C THR A 194 34.35 24.84 37.23
N LYS A 195 34.89 26.03 37.54
CA LYS A 195 35.05 27.15 36.58
C LYS A 195 36.05 26.84 35.45
N GLU A 196 36.81 25.76 35.57
CA GLU A 196 37.77 25.34 34.55
C GLU A 196 37.12 24.47 33.48
N ALA A 197 37.40 24.79 32.21
CA ALA A 197 36.84 24.05 31.09
C ALA A 197 37.36 22.59 31.12
N PRO A 198 36.48 21.57 30.95
CA PRO A 198 36.93 20.18 30.94
C PRO A 198 37.94 19.95 29.81
N SER A 199 39.14 19.50 30.18
CA SER A 199 40.13 19.00 29.24
C SER A 199 39.62 17.67 28.64
N GLY A 200 39.11 17.74 27.41
CA GLY A 200 38.69 16.56 26.67
C GLY A 200 37.91 16.89 25.39
N PRO A 201 38.00 16.05 24.34
CA PRO A 201 37.31 16.29 23.09
C PRO A 201 35.79 16.28 23.31
N ARG A 202 35.13 17.43 23.04
CA ARG A 202 33.68 17.56 23.14
C ARG A 202 33.02 16.66 22.09
N LYS A 203 32.21 15.70 22.53
CA LYS A 203 31.39 14.88 21.62
C LYS A 203 30.48 15.80 20.82
N ARG A 204 30.56 15.71 19.49
CA ARG A 204 29.69 16.48 18.58
C ARG A 204 28.24 16.15 18.90
N LYS A 205 27.41 17.20 19.00
CA LYS A 205 25.96 17.03 19.15
C LYS A 205 25.46 16.17 17.98
N LYS A 206 24.71 15.11 18.27
CA LYS A 206 24.07 14.32 17.22
C LYS A 206 23.17 15.26 16.43
N LYS A 207 23.35 15.31 15.11
CA LYS A 207 22.43 16.06 14.25
C LYS A 207 21.07 15.37 14.40
N PHE A 208 20.08 16.11 14.90
CA PHE A 208 18.71 15.63 14.89
C PHE A 208 18.32 15.47 13.42
N ARG A 209 18.13 14.22 13.00
CA ARG A 209 17.44 13.89 11.76
C ARG A 209 16.20 13.12 12.15
N TYR A 210 15.12 13.38 11.45
CA TYR A 210 13.92 12.56 11.62
C TYR A 210 14.28 11.12 11.28
N GLU A 211 13.93 10.22 12.19
CA GLU A 211 14.01 8.78 11.94
C GLU A 211 13.21 8.46 10.66
N ASN A 212 13.80 7.62 9.82
CA ASN A 212 13.07 7.09 8.66
C ASN A 212 11.89 6.22 9.13
N LYS A 213 10.99 5.83 8.22
CA LYS A 213 9.77 5.08 8.59
C LYS A 213 10.09 3.73 9.26
N ALA A 214 11.19 3.07 8.87
CA ALA A 214 11.62 1.79 9.42
C ALA A 214 12.21 1.96 10.83
N GLU A 215 13.09 2.94 11.01
CA GLU A 215 13.67 3.33 12.30
C GLU A 215 12.57 3.70 13.31
N ARG A 216 11.57 4.48 12.89
CA ARG A 216 10.41 4.84 13.72
C ARG A 216 9.59 3.63 14.16
N LYS A 217 9.47 2.60 13.31
CA LYS A 217 8.80 1.35 13.67
C LYS A 217 9.61 0.58 14.70
N ALA A 218 10.93 0.49 14.52
CA ALA A 218 11.83 -0.18 15.44
C ALA A 218 11.87 0.51 16.82
N THR A 219 11.91 1.85 16.86
CA THR A 219 11.86 2.61 18.12
C THR A 219 10.53 2.42 18.84
N ARG A 220 9.40 2.50 18.12
CA ARG A 220 8.08 2.20 18.69
C ARG A 220 7.98 0.78 19.25
N TYR A 221 8.57 -0.22 18.58
CA TYR A 221 8.60 -1.59 19.09
C TYR A 221 9.38 -1.70 20.40
N LYS A 222 10.58 -1.09 20.45
CA LYS A 222 11.42 -1.05 21.66
C LYS A 222 10.75 -0.31 22.83
N GLU A 223 10.03 0.77 22.54
CA GLU A 223 9.27 1.49 23.56
C GLU A 223 8.12 0.65 24.11
N ARG A 224 7.37 -0.03 23.23
CA ARG A 224 6.28 -0.93 23.63
C ARG A 224 6.78 -2.08 24.49
N SER A 225 7.86 -2.75 24.10
CA SER A 225 8.43 -3.86 24.88
C SER A 225 8.95 -3.37 26.23
N GLY A 226 9.66 -2.23 26.26
CA GLY A 226 10.15 -1.63 27.50
C GLY A 226 9.02 -1.19 28.45
N ASN A 227 7.94 -0.62 27.91
CA ASN A 227 6.77 -0.23 28.71
C ASN A 227 6.00 -1.44 29.22
N LYS A 228 5.87 -2.50 28.41
CA LYS A 228 5.24 -3.77 28.83
C LYS A 228 6.02 -4.43 29.97
N ALA A 229 7.35 -4.49 29.85
CA ALA A 229 8.21 -5.02 30.92
C ALA A 229 8.08 -4.22 32.22
N LYS A 230 8.11 -2.88 32.12
CA LYS A 230 7.92 -1.99 33.28
C LYS A 230 6.52 -2.11 33.90
N ALA A 231 5.49 -2.35 33.09
CA ALA A 231 4.14 -2.57 33.58
C ALA A 231 4.03 -3.91 34.32
N LYS A 232 4.67 -4.96 33.80
CA LYS A 232 4.72 -6.27 34.47
C LYS A 232 5.43 -6.16 35.83
N ALA A 233 6.59 -5.50 35.88
CA ALA A 233 7.36 -5.27 37.10
C ALA A 233 6.69 -4.33 38.13
N ARG A 234 5.55 -3.69 37.79
CA ARG A 234 4.72 -2.95 38.75
C ARG A 234 3.56 -3.78 39.29
N ARG A 235 3.25 -4.90 38.62
CA ARG A 235 2.13 -5.79 38.94
C ARG A 235 2.59 -6.97 39.79
N GLU A 236 3.84 -7.40 39.61
CA GLU A 236 4.60 -8.19 40.58
C GLU A 236 5.09 -7.31 41.73
#